data_AF-A0A6N9T200-F1
#
_entry.id   AF-A0A6N9T200-F1
#
_cell.length_a   1.000
_cell.length_b   1.000
_cell.length_c   1.000
_cell.angle_alpha   90.00
_cell.angle_beta   90.00
_cell.angle_gamma   90.00
#
_symmetry.space_group_name_H-M   'P 1'
#
loop_
_entity.id
_entity.type
_entity.pdbx_description
1 polymer ?
#
loop_
_entity_poly.entity_id
_entity_poly.type
_entity_poly.pdbx_seq_one_letter_code
_entity_poly.pdbx_strand_id
1 'polypeptide(L)'
;MSAFIRNQYSNSRVKAAGKRFRDGNASPEDSIVLDNWRAAHSYVLNTFQATLRNRARGTNVTVAQRLKRRPTIIDKLRREPSMQLNTMHDMAGCRLIFENIDQLIRFREKMTWSRFRHKPKSFFYLYHDTEHPMIKTMERVDKYNYIENPKSSGYRGIHDVYEYNVNSVGGKAWNGLHVEIQYRTVFQHAWATAVEVADLVTTNRIKFSEGDRPHERFFQLSSELISRVYESCYGPLPQIPFDDVVKEFNDIEHSIGLLHTLKRLRTSERSDVFRKNTLLIFYTSDDEIANTLEIETFDSISEAINRYGELEKNLSDVADVVLVRSDSEASVRLAYRNYFSDTVEFVRYIENALSRTEAELPYIGKLAK
;
A
#
# COMPACT_ATOMS: atom_id res chain seq x y z
N MET A 1 -19.21 -29.41 -7.95
CA MET A 1 -19.70 -28.33 -7.04
C MET A 1 -18.63 -27.25 -6.99
N SER A 2 -18.98 -25.96 -7.06
CA SER A 2 -17.99 -24.88 -7.02
C SER A 2 -17.27 -24.88 -5.67
N ALA A 3 -15.93 -24.93 -5.68
CA ALA A 3 -15.10 -24.81 -4.48
C ALA A 3 -15.19 -23.43 -3.78
N PHE A 4 -15.87 -22.46 -4.40
CA PHE A 4 -16.03 -21.11 -3.88
C PHE A 4 -17.30 -20.93 -3.04
N ILE A 5 -17.14 -20.23 -1.93
CA ILE A 5 -18.22 -19.88 -0.99
C ILE A 5 -19.15 -18.85 -1.62
N ARG A 6 -20.46 -19.07 -1.49
CA ARG A 6 -21.50 -18.09 -1.86
C ARG A 6 -21.82 -17.21 -0.66
N ASN A 7 -22.21 -15.97 -0.94
CA ASN A 7 -22.78 -15.11 0.09
C ASN A 7 -24.15 -15.67 0.52
N GLN A 8 -24.33 -15.87 1.82
CA GLN A 8 -25.54 -16.43 2.42
C GLN A 8 -26.42 -15.35 3.07
N TYR A 9 -25.93 -14.11 3.16
CA TYR A 9 -26.58 -13.04 3.91
C TYR A 9 -27.07 -11.92 3.00
N SER A 10 -28.19 -11.28 3.34
CA SER A 10 -28.68 -10.13 2.61
C SER A 10 -27.73 -8.93 2.73
N ASN A 11 -27.76 -8.02 1.75
CA ASN A 11 -26.99 -6.77 1.80
C ASN A 11 -27.29 -5.94 3.05
N SER A 12 -28.54 -5.93 3.52
CA SER A 12 -28.93 -5.26 4.77
C SER A 12 -28.29 -5.90 6.00
N ARG A 13 -28.23 -7.25 6.07
CA ARG A 13 -27.57 -7.97 7.16
C ARG A 13 -26.06 -7.72 7.19
N VAL A 14 -25.41 -7.68 6.02
CA VAL A 14 -23.98 -7.37 5.88
C VAL A 14 -23.69 -5.92 6.30
N LYS A 15 -24.52 -4.98 5.85
CA LYS A 15 -24.44 -3.56 6.26
C LYS A 15 -24.57 -3.40 7.77
N ALA A 16 -25.53 -4.08 8.39
CA ALA A 16 -25.73 -4.07 9.84
C ALA A 16 -24.54 -4.65 10.61
N ALA A 17 -23.96 -5.76 10.14
CA ALA A 17 -22.73 -6.32 10.73
C ALA A 17 -21.58 -5.30 10.69
N GLY A 18 -21.36 -4.67 9.52
CA GLY A 18 -20.32 -3.65 9.36
C GLY A 18 -20.49 -2.47 10.31
N LYS A 19 -21.73 -1.98 10.49
CA LYS A 19 -22.04 -0.93 11.47
C LYS A 19 -21.69 -1.36 12.90
N ARG A 20 -22.04 -2.58 13.32
CA ARG A 20 -21.71 -3.06 14.67
C ARG A 20 -20.22 -3.22 14.93
N PHE A 21 -19.43 -3.62 13.91
CA PHE A 21 -17.96 -3.63 14.02
C PHE A 21 -17.35 -2.25 14.21
N ARG A 22 -17.87 -1.25 13.47
CA ARG A 22 -17.47 0.15 13.63
C ARG A 22 -17.79 0.65 15.03
N ASP A 23 -19.01 0.40 15.50
CA ASP A 23 -19.52 0.91 16.78
C ASP A 23 -18.98 0.11 18.00
N GLY A 24 -18.12 -0.90 17.79
CA GLY A 24 -17.51 -1.70 18.87
C GLY A 24 -18.42 -2.77 19.48
N ASN A 25 -19.62 -2.98 18.93
CA ASN A 25 -20.69 -3.81 19.50
C ASN A 25 -21.01 -5.05 18.63
N ALA A 26 -20.01 -5.62 17.95
CA ALA A 26 -20.20 -6.76 17.07
C ALA A 26 -20.39 -8.07 17.83
N SER A 27 -21.35 -8.90 17.40
CA SER A 27 -21.59 -10.23 17.97
C SER A 27 -20.77 -11.34 17.28
N PRO A 28 -20.71 -12.55 17.86
CA PRO A 28 -20.15 -13.72 17.16
C PRO A 28 -20.83 -13.99 15.81
N GLU A 29 -22.13 -13.76 15.69
CA GLU A 29 -22.85 -13.93 14.42
C GLU A 29 -22.42 -12.88 13.38
N ASP A 30 -22.10 -11.64 13.80
CA ASP A 30 -21.55 -10.63 12.87
C ASP A 30 -20.20 -11.04 12.32
N SER A 31 -19.40 -11.73 13.13
CA SER A 31 -18.12 -12.30 12.72
C SER A 31 -18.30 -13.30 11.58
N ILE A 32 -19.30 -14.19 11.70
CA ILE A 32 -19.65 -15.17 10.66
C ILE A 32 -20.12 -14.45 9.38
N VAL A 33 -20.94 -13.41 9.51
CA VAL A 33 -21.40 -12.61 8.36
C VAL A 33 -20.24 -11.94 7.63
N LEU A 34 -19.32 -11.32 8.36
CA LEU A 34 -18.14 -10.68 7.78
C LEU A 34 -17.27 -11.72 7.06
N ASP A 35 -17.02 -12.87 7.67
CA ASP A 35 -16.16 -13.90 7.09
C ASP A 35 -16.81 -14.57 5.87
N ASN A 36 -18.12 -14.81 5.87
CA ASN A 36 -18.84 -15.28 4.68
C ASN A 36 -18.83 -14.25 3.54
N TRP A 37 -19.08 -12.97 3.85
CA TRP A 37 -19.02 -11.88 2.87
C TRP A 37 -17.62 -11.77 2.25
N ARG A 38 -16.58 -11.81 3.09
CA ARG A 38 -15.17 -11.80 2.67
C ARG A 38 -14.83 -13.03 1.83
N ALA A 39 -15.26 -14.22 2.25
CA ALA A 39 -14.98 -15.45 1.53
C ALA A 39 -15.64 -15.47 0.14
N ALA A 40 -16.86 -14.94 0.01
CA ALA A 40 -17.56 -14.86 -1.27
C ALA A 40 -16.80 -14.05 -2.34
N HIS A 41 -16.05 -13.02 -1.93
CA HIS A 41 -15.21 -12.23 -2.83
C HIS A 41 -14.06 -13.01 -3.47
N SER A 42 -13.70 -14.19 -2.94
CA SER A 42 -12.63 -15.03 -3.49
C SER A 42 -12.90 -15.49 -4.93
N TYR A 43 -14.18 -15.71 -5.28
CA TYR A 43 -14.57 -16.09 -6.63
C TYR A 43 -14.31 -14.96 -7.64
N VAL A 44 -14.72 -13.74 -7.28
CA VAL A 44 -14.52 -12.55 -8.12
C VAL A 44 -13.03 -12.26 -8.26
N LEU A 45 -12.28 -12.34 -7.16
CA LEU A 45 -10.84 -12.15 -7.15
C LEU A 45 -10.14 -13.12 -8.12
N ASN A 46 -10.48 -14.41 -8.05
CA ASN A 46 -9.90 -15.43 -8.93
C ASN A 46 -10.26 -15.17 -10.41
N THR A 47 -11.52 -14.81 -10.69
CA THR A 47 -11.99 -14.55 -12.06
C THR A 47 -11.24 -13.35 -12.69
N PHE A 48 -11.12 -12.26 -11.94
CA PHE A 48 -10.39 -11.07 -12.39
C PHE A 48 -8.89 -11.34 -12.52
N GLN A 49 -8.28 -12.04 -11.55
CA GLN A 49 -6.86 -12.39 -11.60
C GLN A 49 -6.54 -13.25 -12.83
N ALA A 50 -7.34 -14.27 -13.14
CA ALA A 50 -7.15 -15.10 -14.32
C ALA A 50 -7.25 -14.26 -15.61
N THR A 51 -8.24 -13.36 -15.68
CA THR A 51 -8.42 -12.45 -16.82
C THR A 51 -7.23 -11.52 -16.99
N LEU A 52 -6.75 -10.91 -15.90
CA LEU A 52 -5.62 -9.99 -15.91
C LEU A 52 -4.31 -10.70 -16.29
N ARG A 53 -4.06 -11.91 -15.78
CA ARG A 53 -2.89 -12.72 -16.15
C ARG A 53 -2.90 -13.09 -17.63
N ASN A 54 -4.06 -13.45 -18.18
CA ASN A 54 -4.19 -13.73 -19.60
C ASN A 54 -3.87 -12.49 -20.46
N ARG A 55 -4.26 -11.30 -20.02
CA ARG A 55 -3.97 -10.03 -20.72
C ARG A 55 -2.53 -9.55 -20.54
N ALA A 56 -1.91 -9.83 -19.41
CA ALA A 56 -0.50 -9.57 -19.13
C ALA A 56 0.43 -10.66 -19.72
N ARG A 57 -0.12 -11.66 -20.42
CA ARG A 57 0.70 -12.74 -20.98
C ARG A 57 1.64 -12.19 -22.05
N GLY A 58 2.93 -12.50 -21.94
CA GLY A 58 3.96 -12.01 -22.85
C GLY A 58 4.38 -10.56 -22.58
N THR A 59 4.00 -9.97 -21.45
CA THR A 59 4.52 -8.69 -20.97
C THR A 59 5.29 -8.88 -19.66
N ASN A 60 6.05 -7.87 -19.24
CA ASN A 60 6.76 -7.86 -17.95
C ASN A 60 5.87 -7.41 -16.78
N VAL A 61 4.54 -7.39 -16.97
CA VAL A 61 3.61 -6.90 -15.96
C VAL A 61 3.37 -7.97 -14.90
N THR A 62 3.70 -7.66 -13.64
CA THR A 62 3.44 -8.57 -12.53
C THR A 62 2.00 -8.42 -12.05
N VAL A 63 1.26 -9.53 -12.00
CA VAL A 63 -0.13 -9.57 -11.53
C VAL A 63 -0.21 -10.31 -10.19
N ALA A 64 -0.57 -9.57 -9.14
CA ALA A 64 -0.80 -10.09 -7.80
C ALA A 64 -2.29 -9.99 -7.41
N GLN A 65 -2.69 -10.82 -6.44
CA GLN A 65 -4.04 -10.79 -5.86
C GLN A 65 -3.96 -10.64 -4.35
N ARG A 66 -4.90 -9.88 -3.78
CA ARG A 66 -5.01 -9.63 -2.35
C ARG A 66 -6.48 -9.68 -1.96
N LEU A 67 -6.80 -10.55 -1.01
CA LEU A 67 -8.07 -10.50 -0.29
C LEU A 67 -7.85 -9.70 0.99
N LYS A 68 -8.72 -8.72 1.27
CA LYS A 68 -8.58 -7.88 2.45
C LYS A 68 -8.67 -8.75 3.72
N ARG A 69 -7.84 -8.43 4.71
CA ARG A 69 -7.81 -9.16 5.99
C ARG A 69 -8.88 -8.60 6.91
N ARG A 70 -9.44 -9.46 7.76
CA ARG A 70 -10.48 -9.10 8.72
C ARG A 70 -10.09 -7.91 9.64
N PRO A 71 -8.90 -7.87 10.26
CA PRO A 71 -8.50 -6.71 11.07
C PRO A 71 -8.50 -5.41 10.27
N THR A 72 -7.97 -5.41 9.03
CA THR A 72 -7.94 -4.24 8.14
C THR A 72 -9.33 -3.82 7.66
N ILE A 73 -10.29 -4.76 7.55
CA ILE A 73 -11.69 -4.44 7.25
C ILE A 73 -12.31 -3.70 8.43
N ILE A 74 -12.12 -4.20 9.65
CA ILE A 74 -12.67 -3.60 10.87
C ILE A 74 -12.06 -2.23 11.13
N ASP A 75 -10.73 -2.10 11.00
CA ASP A 75 -10.02 -0.84 11.11
C ASP A 75 -10.53 0.20 10.10
N LYS A 76 -10.69 -0.19 8.83
CA LYS A 76 -11.27 0.68 7.79
C LYS A 76 -12.68 1.14 8.14
N LEU A 77 -13.52 0.25 8.67
CA LEU A 77 -14.88 0.61 9.10
C LEU A 77 -14.89 1.61 10.26
N ARG A 78 -13.89 1.56 11.15
CA ARG A 78 -13.74 2.48 12.29
C ARG A 78 -13.22 3.86 11.86
N ARG A 79 -12.17 3.89 11.04
CA ARG A 79 -11.53 5.15 10.61
C ARG A 79 -12.32 5.93 9.55
N GLU A 80 -13.21 5.28 8.81
CA GLU A 80 -14.07 5.92 7.79
C GLU A 80 -15.56 5.75 8.19
N PRO A 81 -16.17 6.71 8.91
CA PRO A 81 -17.54 6.56 9.43
C PRO A 81 -18.61 6.34 8.36
N SER A 82 -18.40 6.86 7.15
CA SER A 82 -19.31 6.67 6.00
C SER A 82 -19.16 5.30 5.32
N MET A 83 -18.10 4.53 5.62
CA MET A 83 -17.83 3.23 5.02
C MET A 83 -18.88 2.19 5.44
N GLN A 84 -19.32 1.37 4.48
CA GLN A 84 -20.25 0.28 4.70
C GLN A 84 -19.66 -1.03 4.17
N LEU A 85 -19.77 -2.10 4.94
CA LEU A 85 -19.16 -3.40 4.60
C LEU A 85 -19.65 -3.96 3.26
N ASN A 86 -20.94 -3.80 2.96
CA ASN A 86 -21.55 -4.28 1.72
C ASN A 86 -21.17 -3.47 0.48
N THR A 87 -20.68 -2.23 0.65
CA THR A 87 -20.21 -1.38 -0.46
C THR A 87 -18.70 -1.16 -0.43
N MET A 88 -17.96 -1.88 0.41
CA MET A 88 -16.51 -1.78 0.48
C MET A 88 -15.90 -2.36 -0.81
N HIS A 89 -15.26 -1.51 -1.61
CA HIS A 89 -14.77 -1.87 -2.94
C HIS A 89 -13.51 -2.75 -2.92
N ASP A 90 -12.67 -2.58 -1.90
CA ASP A 90 -11.33 -3.19 -1.78
C ASP A 90 -11.35 -4.48 -0.95
N MET A 91 -12.47 -5.19 -0.92
CA MET A 91 -12.57 -6.53 -0.31
C MET A 91 -11.74 -7.55 -1.12
N ALA A 92 -11.90 -7.54 -2.43
CA ALA A 92 -11.04 -8.23 -3.40
C ALA A 92 -10.22 -7.19 -4.16
N GLY A 93 -8.91 -7.38 -4.25
CA GLY A 93 -7.98 -6.49 -4.94
C GLY A 93 -7.04 -7.24 -5.85
N CYS A 94 -6.93 -6.83 -7.11
CA CYS A 94 -5.82 -7.21 -7.98
C CYS A 94 -4.80 -6.07 -8.03
N ARG A 95 -3.52 -6.39 -8.07
CA ARG A 95 -2.45 -5.40 -8.25
C ARG A 95 -1.66 -5.75 -9.52
N LEU A 96 -1.45 -4.75 -10.36
CA LEU A 96 -0.59 -4.83 -11.52
C LEU A 96 0.60 -3.89 -11.32
N ILE A 97 1.80 -4.43 -11.47
CA ILE A 97 3.06 -3.71 -11.31
C ILE A 97 3.72 -3.61 -12.69
N PHE A 98 4.05 -2.37 -13.08
CA PHE A 98 4.57 -1.99 -14.39
C PHE A 98 5.97 -1.41 -14.27
N GLU A 99 6.76 -1.48 -15.33
CA GLU A 99 8.11 -0.88 -15.33
C GLU A 99 8.06 0.65 -15.33
N ASN A 100 7.05 1.24 -15.98
CA ASN A 100 6.88 2.69 -16.11
C ASN A 100 5.40 3.09 -16.28
N ILE A 101 5.14 4.39 -16.17
CA ILE A 101 3.79 4.97 -16.27
C ILE A 101 3.19 4.74 -17.67
N ASP A 102 3.97 4.84 -18.75
CA ASP A 102 3.47 4.63 -20.10
C ASP A 102 2.87 3.24 -20.30
N GLN A 103 3.58 2.20 -19.85
CA GLN A 103 3.10 0.82 -19.92
C GLN A 103 1.82 0.65 -19.09
N LEU A 104 1.77 1.27 -17.91
CA LEU A 104 0.62 1.28 -17.02
C LEU A 104 -0.60 1.90 -17.72
N ILE A 105 -0.46 3.11 -18.27
CA ILE A 105 -1.55 3.83 -18.94
C ILE A 105 -2.03 3.05 -20.16
N ARG A 106 -1.12 2.61 -21.05
CA ARG A 106 -1.49 1.82 -22.24
C ARG A 106 -2.21 0.52 -21.88
N PHE A 107 -1.80 -0.17 -20.81
CA PHE A 107 -2.47 -1.38 -20.35
C PHE A 107 -3.87 -1.05 -19.81
N ARG A 108 -3.99 -0.01 -19.00
CA ARG A 108 -5.27 0.43 -18.42
C ARG A 108 -6.26 0.91 -19.50
N GLU A 109 -5.81 1.62 -20.52
CA GLU A 109 -6.65 2.01 -21.65
C GLU A 109 -7.20 0.80 -22.40
N LYS A 110 -6.38 -0.21 -22.67
CA LYS A 110 -6.85 -1.46 -23.28
C LYS A 110 -7.87 -2.20 -22.38
N MET A 111 -7.75 -2.06 -21.06
CA MET A 111 -8.72 -2.60 -20.10
C MET A 111 -10.05 -1.86 -20.18
N THR A 112 -10.06 -0.53 -20.17
CA THR A 112 -11.29 0.29 -20.18
C THR A 112 -12.02 0.24 -21.52
N TRP A 113 -11.30 0.11 -22.64
CA TRP A 113 -11.87 -0.05 -23.98
C TRP A 113 -12.40 -1.46 -24.27
N SER A 114 -11.93 -2.47 -23.54
CA SER A 114 -12.46 -3.81 -23.68
C SER A 114 -13.83 -3.90 -23.01
N ARG A 115 -14.83 -4.44 -23.74
CA ARG A 115 -16.23 -4.60 -23.31
C ARG A 115 -16.38 -5.56 -22.12
N PHE A 116 -15.89 -5.18 -20.95
CA PHE A 116 -16.27 -5.83 -19.71
C PHE A 116 -17.75 -5.56 -19.45
N ARG A 117 -18.53 -6.62 -19.19
CA ARG A 117 -19.91 -6.49 -18.68
C ARG A 117 -19.95 -5.96 -17.23
N HIS A 118 -18.80 -5.82 -16.60
CA HIS A 118 -18.62 -5.24 -15.28
C HIS A 118 -18.80 -3.73 -15.33
N LYS A 119 -19.51 -3.18 -14.35
CA LYS A 119 -19.76 -1.73 -14.29
C LYS A 119 -18.56 -1.05 -13.63
N PRO A 120 -17.84 -0.16 -14.32
CA PRO A 120 -16.84 0.67 -13.66
C PRO A 120 -17.55 1.61 -12.67
N LYS A 121 -17.02 1.70 -11.45
CA LYS A 121 -17.51 2.63 -10.41
C LYS A 121 -16.57 3.83 -10.19
N SER A 122 -15.39 3.79 -10.80
CA SER A 122 -14.35 4.82 -10.70
C SER A 122 -14.53 5.98 -11.70
N PHE A 123 -15.39 5.83 -12.70
CA PHE A 123 -15.67 6.88 -13.69
C PHE A 123 -17.05 7.47 -13.45
N PHE A 124 -17.10 8.79 -13.28
CA PHE A 124 -18.34 9.55 -13.40
C PHE A 124 -18.18 10.56 -14.52
N TYR A 125 -19.28 10.81 -15.23
CA TYR A 125 -19.33 11.81 -16.29
C TYR A 125 -19.84 13.11 -15.68
N LEU A 126 -19.01 14.15 -15.70
CA LEU A 126 -19.49 15.50 -15.47
C LEU A 126 -20.06 16.05 -16.77
N TYR A 127 -21.21 16.71 -16.64
CA TYR A 127 -21.77 17.53 -17.70
C TYR A 127 -21.40 18.98 -17.38
N HIS A 128 -20.65 19.61 -18.27
CA HIS A 128 -20.49 21.06 -18.21
C HIS A 128 -21.60 21.71 -19.02
N ASP A 129 -22.31 22.65 -18.41
CA ASP A 129 -23.13 23.60 -19.18
C ASP A 129 -22.14 24.50 -19.94
N THR A 130 -22.04 24.29 -21.25
CA THR A 130 -21.43 25.28 -22.12
C THR A 130 -22.50 26.34 -22.43
N GLU A 131 -22.09 27.57 -22.77
CA GLU A 131 -23.02 28.64 -23.22
C GLU A 131 -23.86 28.22 -24.44
N HIS A 132 -23.50 27.11 -25.08
CA HIS A 132 -24.22 26.50 -26.19
C HIS A 132 -25.09 25.33 -25.70
N PRO A 133 -26.43 25.44 -25.67
CA PRO A 133 -27.35 24.46 -25.07
C PRO A 133 -27.39 23.07 -25.75
N MET A 134 -26.54 22.82 -26.74
CA MET A 134 -26.42 21.53 -27.45
C MET A 134 -25.04 20.87 -27.35
N ILE A 135 -24.04 21.49 -26.69
CA ILE A 135 -22.72 20.89 -26.50
C ILE A 135 -22.55 20.50 -25.03
N LYS A 136 -22.84 19.22 -24.74
CA LYS A 136 -22.44 18.58 -23.48
C LYS A 136 -21.06 17.98 -23.68
N THR A 137 -20.03 18.64 -23.16
CA THR A 137 -18.72 17.99 -23.05
C THR A 137 -18.78 16.98 -21.90
N MET A 138 -18.33 15.76 -22.18
CA MET A 138 -18.35 14.66 -21.23
C MET A 138 -16.95 14.51 -20.64
N GLU A 139 -16.75 15.06 -19.44
CA GLU A 139 -15.48 14.89 -18.74
C GLU A 139 -15.51 13.60 -17.93
N ARG A 140 -14.60 12.68 -18.25
CA ARG A 140 -14.39 11.45 -17.48
C ARG A 140 -13.52 11.81 -16.28
N VAL A 141 -14.14 11.96 -15.11
CA VAL A 141 -13.38 12.20 -13.88
C VAL A 141 -12.78 10.89 -13.40
N ASP A 142 -11.46 10.85 -13.37
CA ASP A 142 -10.68 9.71 -12.87
C ASP A 142 -10.33 9.90 -11.39
N LYS A 143 -11.37 9.77 -10.55
CA LYS A 143 -11.32 10.11 -9.11
C LYS A 143 -10.16 9.44 -8.35
N TYR A 144 -9.69 8.30 -8.83
CA TYR A 144 -8.69 7.48 -8.16
C TYR A 144 -7.38 7.38 -8.94
N ASN A 145 -7.09 8.36 -9.81
CA ASN A 145 -5.78 8.55 -10.39
C ASN A 145 -4.86 9.34 -9.43
N TYR A 146 -4.22 8.61 -8.53
CA TYR A 146 -3.25 9.20 -7.58
C TYR A 146 -1.87 9.40 -8.19
N ILE A 147 -1.68 9.19 -9.50
CA ILE A 147 -0.46 9.63 -10.19
C ILE A 147 -0.62 11.11 -10.54
N GLU A 148 -1.76 11.49 -11.12
CA GLU A 148 -2.09 12.89 -11.45
C GLU A 148 -2.45 13.71 -10.20
N ASN A 149 -3.16 13.10 -9.25
CA ASN A 149 -3.59 13.75 -8.01
C ASN A 149 -3.09 12.94 -6.79
N PRO A 150 -1.79 12.98 -6.47
CA PRO A 150 -1.22 12.27 -5.32
C PRO A 150 -1.95 12.59 -4.01
N LYS A 151 -2.01 11.62 -3.10
CA LYS A 151 -2.53 11.91 -1.75
C LYS A 151 -1.54 12.77 -0.98
N SER A 152 -2.04 13.49 0.02
CA SER A 152 -1.21 14.24 0.97
C SER A 152 -0.14 13.36 1.63
N SER A 153 -0.41 12.08 1.88
CA SER A 153 0.58 11.14 2.44
C SER A 153 1.73 10.79 1.49
N GLY A 154 1.74 11.28 0.25
CA GLY A 154 2.66 10.89 -0.82
C GLY A 154 2.25 9.63 -1.57
N TYR A 155 1.10 9.03 -1.27
CA TYR A 155 0.63 7.83 -1.95
C TYR A 155 0.30 8.09 -3.43
N ARG A 156 0.83 7.25 -4.32
CA ARG A 156 0.63 7.31 -5.79
C ARG A 156 0.23 5.95 -6.38
N GLY A 157 -0.38 5.99 -7.56
CA GLY A 157 -0.92 4.84 -8.30
C GLY A 157 -2.38 5.03 -8.72
N ILE A 158 -2.90 4.16 -9.58
CA ILE A 158 -4.26 4.29 -10.12
C ILE A 158 -5.15 3.17 -9.60
N HIS A 159 -6.38 3.48 -9.18
CA HIS A 159 -7.36 2.47 -8.78
C HIS A 159 -8.60 2.47 -9.68
N ASP A 160 -8.92 1.31 -10.25
CA ASP A 160 -10.23 1.08 -10.86
C ASP A 160 -11.08 0.18 -9.97
N VAL A 161 -12.37 0.48 -9.87
CA VAL A 161 -13.33 -0.37 -9.15
C VAL A 161 -14.33 -0.94 -10.14
N TYR A 162 -14.51 -2.26 -10.10
CA TYR A 162 -15.47 -2.98 -10.93
C TYR A 162 -16.51 -3.69 -10.08
N GLU A 163 -17.77 -3.63 -10.50
CA GLU A 163 -18.85 -4.49 -10.00
C GLU A 163 -18.90 -5.77 -10.84
N TYR A 164 -18.72 -6.93 -10.21
CA TYR A 164 -18.86 -8.23 -10.86
C TYR A 164 -20.29 -8.41 -11.38
N ASN A 165 -20.42 -8.80 -12.65
CA ASN A 165 -21.70 -8.92 -13.32
C ASN A 165 -21.58 -9.83 -14.56
N VAL A 166 -22.19 -11.00 -14.49
CA VAL A 166 -22.23 -11.98 -15.59
C VAL A 166 -23.61 -12.62 -15.74
N ASN A 167 -23.86 -13.19 -16.92
CA ASN A 167 -25.08 -13.93 -17.22
C ASN A 167 -24.89 -15.46 -17.15
N SER A 168 -23.68 -15.95 -16.88
CA SER A 168 -23.41 -17.38 -16.78
C SER A 168 -24.05 -17.95 -15.52
N VAL A 169 -24.70 -19.11 -15.63
CA VAL A 169 -25.33 -19.79 -14.48
C VAL A 169 -24.33 -20.03 -13.35
N GLY A 170 -23.08 -20.35 -13.71
CA GLY A 170 -22.00 -20.57 -12.76
C GLY A 170 -21.47 -19.33 -12.04
N GLY A 171 -21.71 -18.11 -12.56
CA GLY A 171 -21.18 -16.87 -11.97
C GLY A 171 -22.23 -15.92 -11.39
N LYS A 172 -23.50 -16.03 -11.82
CA LYS A 172 -24.59 -15.12 -11.38
C LYS A 172 -24.72 -14.95 -9.85
N ALA A 173 -24.38 -15.99 -9.07
CA ALA A 173 -24.46 -15.96 -7.61
C ALA A 173 -23.50 -14.95 -6.93
N TRP A 174 -22.51 -14.42 -7.66
CA TRP A 174 -21.54 -13.43 -7.17
C TRP A 174 -21.74 -12.04 -7.80
N ASN A 175 -22.80 -11.82 -8.58
CA ASN A 175 -23.11 -10.52 -9.16
C ASN A 175 -23.31 -9.45 -8.05
N GLY A 176 -22.83 -8.24 -8.30
CA GLY A 176 -22.88 -7.12 -7.36
C GLY A 176 -21.71 -7.05 -6.37
N LEU A 177 -20.86 -8.07 -6.29
CA LEU A 177 -19.62 -8.00 -5.52
C LEU A 177 -18.59 -7.11 -6.23
N HIS A 178 -17.79 -6.38 -5.45
CA HIS A 178 -16.81 -5.45 -6.00
C HIS A 178 -15.40 -6.04 -6.04
N VAL A 179 -14.60 -5.55 -6.98
CA VAL A 179 -13.16 -5.77 -7.02
C VAL A 179 -12.45 -4.47 -7.37
N GLU A 180 -11.35 -4.20 -6.67
CA GLU A 180 -10.44 -3.12 -6.96
C GLU A 180 -9.27 -3.63 -7.81
N ILE A 181 -8.87 -2.87 -8.82
CA ILE A 181 -7.65 -3.09 -9.59
C ILE A 181 -6.71 -1.93 -9.33
N GLN A 182 -5.56 -2.21 -8.73
CA GLN A 182 -4.51 -1.26 -8.45
C GLN A 182 -3.43 -1.35 -9.54
N TYR A 183 -3.13 -0.24 -10.20
CA TYR A 183 -2.04 -0.13 -11.15
C TYR A 183 -0.94 0.71 -10.53
N ARG A 184 0.29 0.18 -10.50
CA ARG A 184 1.46 0.86 -9.93
C ARG A 184 2.69 0.61 -10.79
N THR A 185 3.62 1.55 -10.82
CA THR A 185 4.98 1.24 -11.26
C THR A 185 5.73 0.42 -10.21
N VAL A 186 6.88 -0.14 -10.57
CA VAL A 186 7.81 -0.78 -9.61
C VAL A 186 8.20 0.20 -8.49
N PHE A 187 8.40 1.48 -8.82
CA PHE A 187 8.79 2.52 -7.84
C PHE A 187 7.66 2.86 -6.87
N GLN A 188 6.43 3.04 -7.39
CA GLN A 188 5.24 3.25 -6.56
C GLN A 188 4.93 2.03 -5.67
N HIS A 189 5.22 0.82 -6.16
CA HIS A 189 5.08 -0.38 -5.36
C HIS A 189 6.10 -0.44 -4.23
N ALA A 190 7.38 -0.21 -4.53
CA ALA A 190 8.46 -0.20 -3.54
C ALA A 190 8.19 0.84 -2.44
N TRP A 191 7.80 2.07 -2.80
CA TRP A 191 7.39 3.10 -1.86
C TRP A 191 6.24 2.64 -0.96
N ALA A 192 5.18 2.06 -1.54
CA ALA A 192 4.03 1.62 -0.75
C ALA A 192 4.35 0.43 0.17
N THR A 193 5.26 -0.45 -0.23
CA THR A 193 5.75 -1.53 0.63
C THR A 193 6.63 -0.96 1.76
N ALA A 194 7.47 0.05 1.48
CA ALA A 194 8.28 0.72 2.49
C ALA A 194 7.43 1.41 3.56
N VAL A 195 6.30 2.03 3.19
CA VAL A 195 5.32 2.56 4.16
C VAL A 195 4.75 1.45 5.05
N GLU A 196 4.29 0.33 4.46
CA GLU A 196 3.75 -0.79 5.25
C GLU A 196 4.78 -1.36 6.24
N VAL A 197 6.07 -1.31 5.91
CA VAL A 197 7.16 -1.78 6.78
C VAL A 197 7.50 -0.74 7.84
N ALA A 198 7.63 0.53 7.45
CA ALA A 198 7.93 1.59 8.40
C ALA A 198 6.88 1.63 9.51
N ASP A 199 5.59 1.48 9.20
CA ASP A 199 4.51 1.38 10.20
C ASP A 199 4.81 0.29 11.26
N LEU A 200 5.35 -0.86 10.87
CA LEU A 200 5.68 -1.96 11.79
C LEU A 200 6.90 -1.68 12.67
N VAL A 201 7.83 -0.86 12.16
CA VAL A 201 9.07 -0.46 12.84
C VAL A 201 8.84 0.76 13.74
N THR A 202 7.99 1.69 13.34
CA THR A 202 7.81 3.00 14.00
C THR A 202 6.72 3.01 15.06
N THR A 203 5.79 2.02 15.06
CA THR A 203 4.66 1.92 16.03
C THR A 203 5.10 2.08 17.50
N ASN A 204 6.36 1.80 17.84
CA ASN A 204 6.89 2.04 19.19
C ASN A 204 7.71 3.34 19.35
N ARG A 205 8.40 3.86 18.33
CA ARG A 205 9.07 5.18 18.40
C ARG A 205 8.06 6.33 18.55
N ILE A 206 6.90 6.21 17.89
CA ILE A 206 5.81 7.20 17.89
C ILE A 206 5.13 7.33 19.27
N LYS A 207 5.19 6.30 20.12
CA LYS A 207 4.62 6.38 21.48
C LYS A 207 5.50 7.17 22.45
N PHE A 208 6.77 7.41 22.11
CA PHE A 208 7.73 8.07 23.00
C PHE A 208 8.27 9.41 22.47
N SER A 209 7.95 9.80 21.23
CA SER A 209 8.34 11.10 20.65
C SER A 209 7.14 11.73 19.92
N GLU A 210 7.01 13.05 20.01
CA GLU A 210 5.85 13.82 19.56
C GLU A 210 5.48 13.61 18.08
N GLY A 211 4.38 12.88 17.83
CA GLY A 211 3.51 13.00 16.65
C GLY A 211 4.01 12.42 15.31
N ASP A 212 3.12 11.74 14.58
CA ASP A 212 3.32 11.09 13.26
C ASP A 212 3.92 11.95 12.11
N ARG A 213 4.23 13.23 12.35
CA ARG A 213 4.56 14.22 11.30
C ARG A 213 5.90 13.98 10.59
N PRO A 214 7.02 13.64 11.26
CA PRO A 214 8.30 13.46 10.58
C PRO A 214 8.32 12.24 9.64
N HIS A 215 7.68 11.14 10.04
CA HIS A 215 7.58 9.93 9.21
C HIS A 215 6.68 10.16 7.99
N GLU A 216 5.53 10.82 8.15
CA GLU A 216 4.68 11.18 7.02
C GLU A 216 5.45 12.07 6.03
N ARG A 217 6.19 13.06 6.54
CA ARG A 217 6.97 13.98 5.72
C ARG A 217 8.13 13.29 4.99
N PHE A 218 8.83 12.37 5.65
CA PHE A 218 9.83 11.49 5.02
C PHE A 218 9.26 10.79 3.77
N PHE A 219 8.06 10.22 3.89
CA PHE A 219 7.42 9.51 2.79
C PHE A 219 6.85 10.43 1.70
N GLN A 220 6.39 11.63 2.05
CA GLN A 220 6.04 12.65 1.06
C GLN A 220 7.25 13.03 0.19
N LEU A 221 8.38 13.35 0.82
CA LEU A 221 9.63 13.70 0.13
C LEU A 221 10.15 12.52 -0.70
N SER A 222 10.13 11.31 -0.14
CA SER A 222 10.50 10.08 -0.87
C SER A 222 9.68 9.89 -2.14
N SER A 223 8.37 10.17 -2.07
CA SER A 223 7.46 10.03 -3.21
C SER A 223 7.76 11.07 -4.30
N GLU A 224 8.10 12.30 -3.90
CA GLU A 224 8.51 13.37 -4.81
C GLU A 224 9.85 13.07 -5.50
N LEU A 225 10.84 12.59 -4.73
CA LEU A 225 12.13 12.17 -5.27
C LEU A 225 11.95 11.06 -6.33
N ILE A 226 11.17 10.03 -5.99
CA ILE A 226 10.89 8.92 -6.89
C ILE A 226 10.18 9.39 -8.16
N SER A 227 9.14 10.23 -8.02
CA SER A 227 8.35 10.66 -9.18
C SER A 227 9.18 11.45 -10.18
N ARG A 228 10.04 12.35 -9.70
CA ARG A 228 10.87 13.20 -10.57
C ARG A 228 11.96 12.40 -11.25
N VAL A 229 12.67 11.55 -10.51
CA VAL A 229 13.84 10.82 -11.01
C VAL A 229 13.45 9.67 -11.94
N TYR A 230 12.40 8.90 -11.59
CA TYR A 230 12.10 7.64 -12.28
C TYR A 230 10.87 7.69 -13.17
N GLU A 231 9.99 8.66 -12.96
CA GLU A 231 8.69 8.71 -13.63
C GLU A 231 8.45 9.99 -14.41
N SER A 232 9.43 10.90 -14.42
CA SER A 232 9.40 12.16 -15.17
C SER A 232 8.15 12.99 -14.89
N CYS A 233 7.65 12.96 -13.65
CA CYS A 233 6.49 13.74 -13.23
C CYS A 233 6.68 14.28 -11.80
N TYR A 234 5.92 15.32 -11.47
CA TYR A 234 5.82 15.77 -10.09
C TYR A 234 4.99 14.79 -9.25
N GLY A 235 5.28 14.79 -7.95
CA GLY A 235 4.60 13.97 -6.96
C GLY A 235 3.73 14.84 -6.05
N PRO A 236 3.72 14.59 -4.72
CA PRO A 236 2.91 15.37 -3.78
C PRO A 236 3.43 16.79 -3.50
N LEU A 237 4.64 17.15 -3.92
CA LEU A 237 5.33 18.41 -3.61
C LEU A 237 5.84 19.14 -4.86
N PRO A 238 4.98 19.39 -5.87
CA PRO A 238 5.38 20.02 -7.14
C PRO A 238 6.00 21.42 -6.98
N GLN A 239 5.63 22.12 -5.91
CA GLN A 239 6.02 23.50 -5.64
C GLN A 239 7.43 23.66 -5.06
N ILE A 240 8.05 22.58 -4.58
CA ILE A 240 9.36 22.63 -3.93
C ILE A 240 10.44 22.31 -4.99
N PRO A 241 11.49 23.12 -5.16
CA PRO A 241 12.62 22.80 -6.04
C PRO A 241 13.28 21.47 -5.68
N PHE A 242 13.91 20.79 -6.64
CA PHE A 242 14.40 19.43 -6.39
C PHE A 242 15.50 19.40 -5.33
N ASP A 243 16.44 20.34 -5.40
CA ASP A 243 17.55 20.43 -4.46
C ASP A 243 17.05 20.73 -3.02
N ASP A 244 15.95 21.49 -2.89
CA ASP A 244 15.31 21.74 -1.60
C ASP A 244 14.60 20.49 -1.04
N VAL A 245 14.00 19.66 -1.91
CA VAL A 245 13.44 18.35 -1.52
C VAL A 245 14.55 17.44 -1.00
N VAL A 246 15.70 17.39 -1.68
CA VAL A 246 16.87 16.59 -1.25
C VAL A 246 17.40 17.08 0.10
N LYS A 247 17.54 18.39 0.28
CA LYS A 247 17.98 18.98 1.54
C LYS A 247 17.03 18.64 2.69
N GLU A 248 15.74 18.88 2.51
CA GLU A 248 14.73 18.59 3.54
C GLU A 248 14.67 17.09 3.86
N PHE A 249 14.83 16.23 2.86
CA PHE A 249 14.90 14.78 3.07
C PHE A 249 16.07 14.41 3.99
N ASN A 250 17.26 14.95 3.73
CA ASN A 250 18.44 14.67 4.54
C ASN A 250 18.30 15.19 5.98
N ASP A 251 17.69 16.38 6.17
CA ASP A 251 17.42 16.94 7.49
C ASP A 251 16.47 16.03 8.31
N ILE A 252 15.41 15.52 7.66
CA ILE A 252 14.48 14.60 8.31
C ILE A 252 15.15 13.26 8.59
N GLU A 253 15.89 12.70 7.62
CA GLU A 253 16.58 11.43 7.81
C GLU A 253 17.61 11.50 8.94
N HIS A 254 18.33 12.61 9.09
CA HIS A 254 19.22 12.82 10.23
C HIS A 254 18.48 12.79 11.57
N SER A 255 17.21 13.22 11.61
CA SER A 255 16.39 13.24 12.82
C SER A 255 15.77 11.88 13.17
N ILE A 256 15.32 11.10 12.17
CA ILE A 256 14.57 9.85 12.42
C ILE A 256 15.35 8.57 12.10
N GLY A 257 16.41 8.64 11.28
CA GLY A 257 17.23 7.52 10.87
C GLY A 257 16.46 6.39 10.17
N LEU A 258 15.37 6.71 9.45
CA LEU A 258 14.46 5.69 8.92
C LEU A 258 15.06 5.00 7.68
N LEU A 259 15.63 5.76 6.74
CA LEU A 259 16.33 5.19 5.59
C LEU A 259 17.52 4.33 6.04
N HIS A 260 18.27 4.79 7.05
CA HIS A 260 19.36 4.03 7.66
C HIS A 260 18.84 2.73 8.27
N THR A 261 17.77 2.78 9.07
CA THR A 261 17.13 1.59 9.64
C THR A 261 16.69 0.61 8.55
N LEU A 262 16.05 1.12 7.48
CA LEU A 262 15.66 0.34 6.30
C LEU A 262 16.87 -0.19 5.50
N LYS A 263 18.07 0.38 5.65
CA LYS A 263 19.28 -0.13 5.01
C LYS A 263 19.88 -1.28 5.81
N ARG A 264 19.95 -1.18 7.14
CA ARG A 264 20.53 -2.23 8.01
C ARG A 264 19.73 -3.53 7.98
N LEU A 265 18.41 -3.39 7.94
CA LEU A 265 17.48 -4.50 7.81
C LEU A 265 17.67 -5.31 6.49
N ARG A 266 18.31 -4.76 5.44
CA ARG A 266 18.62 -5.48 4.18
C ARG A 266 19.67 -6.57 4.37
N THR A 267 20.66 -6.36 5.24
CA THR A 267 21.87 -7.21 5.33
C THR A 267 21.66 -8.50 6.13
N SER A 268 20.44 -8.78 6.61
CA SER A 268 20.15 -9.82 7.59
C SER A 268 19.27 -10.97 7.07
N GLU A 269 19.61 -11.51 5.89
CA GLU A 269 18.88 -12.55 5.14
C GLU A 269 18.57 -13.90 5.87
N ARG A 270 18.85 -14.08 7.17
CA ARG A 270 19.12 -15.42 7.72
C ARG A 270 18.40 -15.90 8.98
N SER A 271 17.17 -15.48 9.25
CA SER A 271 16.45 -16.10 10.39
C SER A 271 14.93 -16.18 10.23
N ASP A 272 14.42 -17.42 10.24
CA ASP A 272 13.00 -17.77 10.32
C ASP A 272 12.36 -17.48 11.70
N VAL A 273 13.05 -16.77 12.59
CA VAL A 273 12.74 -16.64 14.03
C VAL A 273 11.97 -15.35 14.35
N PHE A 274 10.98 -14.99 13.52
CA PHE A 274 10.15 -13.82 13.80
C PHE A 274 8.89 -14.19 14.60
N ARG A 275 8.67 -13.51 15.74
CA ARG A 275 7.45 -13.59 16.56
C ARG A 275 6.75 -12.22 16.70
N LYS A 276 5.63 -12.16 17.43
CA LYS A 276 4.79 -10.95 17.60
C LYS A 276 5.57 -9.72 18.08
N ASN A 277 6.47 -9.90 19.02
CA ASN A 277 7.39 -8.86 19.50
C ASN A 277 8.81 -9.35 19.22
N THR A 278 9.51 -8.65 18.34
CA THR A 278 10.87 -9.02 17.93
C THR A 278 11.78 -7.81 18.05
N LEU A 279 12.87 -7.94 18.79
CA LEU A 279 13.97 -6.99 18.79
C LEU A 279 14.98 -7.40 17.74
N LEU A 280 15.41 -6.41 16.97
CA LEU A 280 16.51 -6.50 16.05
C LEU A 280 17.65 -5.69 16.63
N ILE A 281 18.80 -6.31 16.80
CA ILE A 281 19.99 -5.66 17.33
C ILE A 281 21.01 -5.71 16.20
N PHE A 282 21.26 -4.56 15.61
CA PHE A 282 22.24 -4.43 14.56
C PHE A 282 23.54 -3.92 15.18
N TYR A 283 24.55 -4.76 15.25
CA TYR A 283 25.88 -4.32 15.70
C TYR A 283 26.58 -3.53 14.61
N THR A 284 27.24 -2.45 15.01
CA THR A 284 28.06 -1.61 14.15
C THR A 284 29.50 -2.14 14.22
N SER A 285 30.00 -2.74 13.14
CA SER A 285 31.40 -3.12 13.00
C SER A 285 32.06 -2.34 11.87
N ASP A 286 33.31 -1.90 12.06
CA ASP A 286 34.11 -1.25 11.00
C ASP A 286 34.45 -2.21 9.83
N ASP A 287 34.29 -3.52 10.02
CA ASP A 287 34.44 -4.51 8.97
C ASP A 287 33.12 -4.67 8.18
N GLU A 288 33.13 -4.29 6.90
CA GLU A 288 32.01 -4.39 5.94
C GLU A 288 31.37 -5.80 5.82
N ILE A 289 31.99 -6.82 6.42
CA ILE A 289 31.65 -8.24 6.25
C ILE A 289 30.81 -8.78 7.43
N ALA A 290 30.71 -8.08 8.56
CA ALA A 290 30.03 -8.58 9.77
C ALA A 290 28.95 -7.63 10.32
N ASN A 291 27.97 -7.26 9.50
CA ASN A 291 26.68 -6.78 10.02
C ASN A 291 25.93 -7.94 10.70
N THR A 292 26.34 -8.34 11.90
CA THR A 292 25.64 -9.34 12.70
C THR A 292 24.33 -8.76 13.19
N LEU A 293 23.22 -9.22 12.60
CA LEU A 293 21.90 -9.05 13.19
C LEU A 293 21.72 -10.11 14.27
N GLU A 294 21.48 -9.67 15.51
CA GLU A 294 20.91 -10.51 16.54
C GLU A 294 19.40 -10.28 16.63
N ILE A 295 18.65 -11.37 16.80
CA ILE A 295 17.19 -11.33 16.93
C ILE A 295 16.79 -11.90 18.29
N GLU A 296 16.17 -11.07 19.12
CA GLU A 296 15.51 -11.50 20.35
C GLU A 296 13.99 -11.48 20.14
N THR A 297 13.28 -12.53 20.56
CA THR A 297 11.80 -12.59 20.46
C THR A 297 11.15 -12.71 21.81
N PHE A 298 10.01 -12.04 21.99
CA PHE A 298 9.27 -12.01 23.25
C PHE A 298 7.79 -12.31 23.03
N ASP A 299 7.22 -13.08 23.95
CA ASP A 299 5.78 -13.33 23.98
C ASP A 299 5.03 -12.14 24.63
N SER A 300 5.67 -11.47 25.60
CA SER A 300 5.16 -10.28 26.28
C SER A 300 5.71 -8.97 25.69
N ILE A 301 4.83 -8.00 25.45
CA ILE A 301 5.23 -6.67 25.00
C ILE A 301 5.99 -5.89 26.08
N SER A 302 5.61 -6.06 27.35
CA SER A 302 6.26 -5.36 28.46
C SER A 302 7.71 -5.81 28.61
N GLU A 303 7.98 -7.10 28.41
CA GLU A 303 9.33 -7.65 28.39
C GLU A 303 10.13 -7.07 27.22
N ALA A 304 9.55 -7.05 26.02
CA ALA A 304 10.20 -6.50 24.83
C ALA A 304 10.54 -5.01 24.97
N ILE A 305 9.66 -4.21 25.56
CA ILE A 305 9.89 -2.77 25.79
C ILE A 305 10.97 -2.55 26.85
N ASN A 306 10.94 -3.29 27.96
CA ASN A 306 11.96 -3.19 28.99
C ASN A 306 13.33 -3.56 28.43
N ARG A 307 13.40 -4.67 27.69
CA ARG A 307 14.62 -5.14 27.04
C ARG A 307 15.11 -4.17 25.96
N TYR A 308 14.20 -3.59 25.16
CA TYR A 308 14.53 -2.52 24.23
C TYR A 308 15.23 -1.36 24.93
N GLY A 309 14.64 -0.85 26.03
CA GLY A 309 15.22 0.27 26.77
C GLY A 309 16.57 -0.04 27.42
N GLU A 310 16.78 -1.27 27.88
CA GLU A 310 18.10 -1.73 28.36
C GLU A 310 19.15 -1.73 27.24
N LEU A 311 18.81 -2.31 26.08
CA LEU A 311 19.72 -2.41 24.96
C LEU A 311 20.01 -1.05 24.33
N GLU A 312 19.00 -0.19 24.19
CA GLU A 312 19.16 1.19 23.71
C GLU A 312 20.12 1.97 24.61
N LYS A 313 20.02 1.80 25.94
CA LYS A 313 20.92 2.46 26.89
C LYS A 313 22.35 1.91 26.88
N ASN A 314 22.50 0.59 26.74
CA ASN A 314 23.78 -0.09 26.90
C ASN A 314 24.57 -0.27 25.60
N LEU A 315 23.87 -0.26 24.46
CA LEU A 315 24.43 -0.53 23.15
C LEU A 315 24.31 0.65 22.19
N SER A 316 23.80 1.82 22.59
CA SER A 316 23.64 3.00 21.70
C SER A 316 24.87 3.33 20.86
N ASP A 317 26.06 3.08 21.40
CA ASP A 317 27.33 3.45 20.78
C ASP A 317 27.84 2.37 19.80
N VAL A 318 27.33 1.15 19.89
CA VAL A 318 27.85 -0.04 19.18
C VAL A 318 26.77 -0.84 18.46
N ALA A 319 25.49 -0.54 18.65
CA ALA A 319 24.39 -1.20 17.99
C ALA A 319 23.13 -0.33 17.88
N ASP A 320 22.42 -0.42 16.76
CA ASP A 320 21.05 0.08 16.68
C ASP A 320 20.08 -1.02 17.09
N VAL A 321 19.15 -0.66 17.98
CA VAL A 321 18.10 -1.57 18.43
C VAL A 321 16.78 -1.13 17.82
N VAL A 322 16.07 -2.09 17.22
CA VAL A 322 14.77 -1.85 16.57
C VAL A 322 13.76 -2.85 17.09
N LEU A 323 12.71 -2.36 17.74
CA LEU A 323 11.59 -3.18 18.19
C LEU A 323 10.49 -3.24 17.12
N VAL A 324 10.32 -4.40 16.51
CA VAL A 324 9.27 -4.67 15.53
C VAL A 324 8.09 -5.36 16.19
N ARG A 325 6.90 -4.82 15.95
CA ARG A 325 5.65 -5.34 16.51
C ARG A 325 4.65 -5.67 15.41
N SER A 326 3.92 -6.78 15.58
CA SER A 326 2.69 -7.00 14.83
C SER A 326 1.65 -7.81 15.61
N ASP A 327 0.38 -7.63 15.24
CA ASP A 327 -0.75 -8.33 15.84
C ASP A 327 -0.77 -9.84 15.53
N SER A 328 0.01 -10.30 14.55
CA SER A 328 0.18 -11.72 14.23
C SER A 328 1.57 -12.04 13.69
N GLU A 329 2.12 -13.20 14.05
CA GLU A 329 3.42 -13.68 13.53
C GLU A 329 3.45 -13.78 12.00
N ALA A 330 2.32 -14.15 11.39
CA ALA A 330 2.18 -14.23 9.94
C ALA A 330 2.29 -12.84 9.27
N SER A 331 1.86 -11.78 9.94
CA SER A 331 2.05 -10.41 9.46
C SER A 331 3.52 -9.99 9.55
N VAL A 332 4.22 -10.36 10.62
CA VAL A 332 5.67 -10.11 10.76
C VAL A 332 6.40 -10.83 9.64
N ARG A 333 6.29 -12.16 9.54
CA ARG A 333 6.99 -12.94 8.50
C ARG A 333 6.67 -12.47 7.08
N LEU A 334 5.44 -12.08 6.77
CA LEU A 334 5.09 -11.57 5.45
C LEU A 334 5.65 -10.17 5.21
N ALA A 335 5.57 -9.28 6.19
CA ALA A 335 6.18 -7.96 6.08
C ALA A 335 7.68 -8.09 5.87
N TYR A 336 8.37 -8.94 6.64
CA TYR A 336 9.78 -9.26 6.44
C TYR A 336 10.07 -9.90 5.07
N ARG A 337 9.24 -10.84 4.58
CA ARG A 337 9.43 -11.43 3.23
C ARG A 337 9.20 -10.43 2.09
N ASN A 338 8.19 -9.57 2.20
CA ASN A 338 7.96 -8.50 1.22
C ASN A 338 9.05 -7.43 1.32
N TYR A 339 9.54 -7.18 2.53
CA TYR A 339 10.63 -6.28 2.86
C TYR A 339 11.93 -6.67 2.14
N PHE A 340 12.38 -7.92 2.21
CA PHE A 340 13.67 -8.31 1.62
C PHE A 340 13.83 -8.03 0.11
N SER A 341 12.75 -7.95 -0.66
CA SER A 341 12.84 -7.59 -2.09
C SER A 341 12.44 -6.14 -2.38
N ASP A 342 11.29 -5.69 -1.91
CA ASP A 342 10.74 -4.38 -2.32
C ASP A 342 11.33 -3.19 -1.56
N THR A 343 11.71 -3.35 -0.28
CA THR A 343 12.32 -2.21 0.45
C THR A 343 13.79 -2.04 0.13
N VAL A 344 14.47 -3.10 -0.32
CA VAL A 344 15.82 -2.99 -0.89
C VAL A 344 15.79 -2.10 -2.13
N GLU A 345 14.81 -2.33 -3.00
CA GLU A 345 14.59 -1.49 -4.17
C GLU A 345 14.22 -0.05 -3.76
N PHE A 346 13.35 0.13 -2.75
CA PHE A 346 13.05 1.47 -2.23
C PHE A 346 14.30 2.23 -1.77
N VAL A 347 15.14 1.62 -0.91
CA VAL A 347 16.39 2.26 -0.42
C VAL A 347 17.29 2.61 -1.60
N ARG A 348 17.47 1.68 -2.54
CA ARG A 348 18.27 1.90 -3.76
C ARG A 348 17.73 3.07 -4.59
N TYR A 349 16.40 3.18 -4.73
CA TYR A 349 15.78 4.27 -5.48
C TYR A 349 16.04 5.63 -4.83
N ILE A 350 15.89 5.70 -3.50
CA ILE A 350 16.11 6.93 -2.74
C ILE A 350 17.59 7.32 -2.75
N GLU A 351 18.53 6.40 -2.47
CA GLU A 351 19.97 6.69 -2.52
C GLU A 351 20.40 7.22 -3.89
N ASN A 352 19.90 6.62 -4.98
CA ASN A 352 20.20 7.14 -6.33
C ASN A 352 19.50 8.47 -6.61
N ALA A 353 18.31 8.73 -6.06
CA ALA A 353 17.64 10.02 -6.24
C ALA A 353 18.39 11.14 -5.51
N LEU A 354 18.91 10.88 -4.31
CA LEU A 354 19.69 11.83 -3.52
C LEU A 354 21.06 12.16 -4.14
N SER A 355 21.58 11.28 -5.00
CA SER A 355 22.82 11.53 -5.74
C SER A 355 22.62 12.32 -7.04
N ARG A 356 21.40 12.75 -7.35
CA ARG A 356 21.09 13.57 -8.53
C ARG A 356 21.07 15.06 -8.19
N THR A 357 21.21 15.87 -9.23
CA THR A 357 20.93 17.30 -9.21
C THR A 357 19.74 17.64 -10.11
N GLU A 358 19.12 18.80 -9.90
CA GLU A 358 17.97 19.23 -10.72
C GLU A 358 18.28 19.25 -12.23
N ALA A 359 19.53 19.56 -12.61
CA ALA A 359 19.99 19.60 -14.01
C ALA A 359 20.05 18.22 -14.69
N GLU A 360 20.10 17.13 -13.92
CA GLU A 360 20.17 15.76 -14.44
C GLU A 360 18.79 15.11 -14.59
N LEU A 361 17.74 15.79 -14.12
CA LEU A 361 16.39 15.24 -14.15
C LEU A 361 15.83 15.23 -15.57
N PRO A 362 14.97 14.23 -15.89
CA PRO A 362 14.21 14.26 -17.12
C PRO A 362 13.34 15.52 -17.18
N TYR A 363 13.13 16.06 -18.38
CA TYR A 363 12.25 17.21 -18.56
C TYR A 363 10.83 16.88 -18.10
N ILE A 364 10.38 17.54 -17.03
CA ILE A 364 9.01 17.49 -16.57
C ILE A 364 8.30 18.70 -17.17
N GLY A 365 7.27 18.46 -17.99
CA GLY A 365 6.48 19.56 -18.57
C GLY A 365 6.03 20.54 -17.49
N LYS A 366 6.06 21.85 -17.78
CA LYS A 366 5.65 22.89 -16.83
C LYS A 366 4.30 22.53 -16.22
N LEU A 367 4.20 22.59 -14.89
CA LEU A 367 2.95 22.49 -14.16
C LEU A 367 1.91 23.37 -14.85
N ALA A 368 0.86 22.76 -15.39
CA ALA A 368 -0.33 23.51 -15.76
C ALA A 368 -0.85 24.12 -14.44
N LYS A 369 -0.73 25.45 -14.32
CA LYS A 369 -1.19 26.20 -13.16
C LYS A 369 -2.70 26.14 -13.02
#